data_AF-A0A918ZND4-F1
#
_entry.id   AF-A0A918ZND4-F1
#
_cell.length_a   1.000
_cell.length_b   1.000
_cell.length_c   1.000
_cell.angle_alpha   90.00
_cell.angle_beta   90.00
_cell.angle_gamma   90.00
#
_symmetry.space_group_name_H-M   'P 1'
#
loop_
_entity.id
_entity.type
_entity.pdbx_description
1 polymer ?
#
loop_
_entity_poly.entity_id
_entity_poly.type
_entity_poly.pdbx_seq_one_letter_code
_entity_poly.pdbx_strand_id
1 'polypeptide(L)'
;MTVPGENMITVGVEEEYLLLDPATGLPLPRADEVRAAADLAPLAEEKEVQSELLQAQLEVATPVCEELEEVGGHLLRLRLALAAAAESVGCRLAACATAPARSRAPVPVTDEPRYRAIYAQAPQLVDEQLINGMHVHVAVPSPEVGVAVLNRIRLWLPVLSAMSANSPLWEGQDTGFASWRTVVFGRWPVSGPPPRFADLADFEDRVRGLLASGVIQDIGQLYWQARPSRRYPTVEVRCPDVQLRADEAVMLAGIVRGLVSTAVTDIKNGTEEPDCLPELLQAAHWQAARHGLSGSLLDPAGRRLSAGDAVARLMEHIEPALEAAGDFRQVTSLVHRLLRQGTPADRQRQAFAEGGVAAVTALVTGETAAP
;
A
#
# COMPACT_ATOMS: atom_id res chain seq x y z
N MET A 1 33.29 7.32 -10.23
CA MET A 1 32.66 6.66 -9.08
C MET A 1 32.59 7.69 -7.96
N THR A 2 31.57 8.53 -8.01
CA THR A 2 31.22 9.47 -6.97
C THR A 2 30.32 8.74 -5.98
N VAL A 3 30.68 8.79 -4.70
CA VAL A 3 29.81 8.37 -3.61
C VAL A 3 28.54 9.21 -3.69
N PRO A 4 27.33 8.62 -3.74
CA PRO A 4 26.09 9.39 -3.66
C PRO A 4 26.13 10.23 -2.38
N GLY A 5 25.80 11.52 -2.48
CA GLY A 5 25.89 12.44 -1.35
C GLY A 5 25.12 11.91 -0.14
N GLU A 6 25.68 12.08 1.06
CA GLU A 6 25.18 11.58 2.36
C GLU A 6 23.76 12.05 2.78
N ASN A 7 23.00 12.69 1.88
CA ASN A 7 21.74 13.37 2.18
C ASN A 7 20.54 13.04 1.26
N MET A 8 20.67 12.16 0.26
CA MET A 8 19.55 11.91 -0.66
C MET A 8 18.73 10.68 -0.25
N ILE A 9 17.44 10.90 0.06
CA ILE A 9 16.49 9.84 0.44
C ILE A 9 15.68 9.46 -0.80
N THR A 10 15.98 8.29 -1.36
CA THR A 10 15.31 7.75 -2.56
C THR A 10 14.03 6.98 -2.22
N VAL A 11 13.15 6.85 -3.21
CA VAL A 11 11.83 6.20 -3.09
C VAL A 11 11.63 5.16 -4.19
N GLY A 12 10.95 4.06 -3.87
CA GLY A 12 10.40 3.14 -4.86
C GLY A 12 8.94 2.82 -4.52
N VAL A 13 8.10 2.62 -5.53
CA VAL A 13 6.67 2.32 -5.35
C VAL A 13 6.33 1.01 -6.03
N GLU A 14 5.63 0.14 -5.32
CA GLU A 14 4.99 -1.06 -5.86
C GLU A 14 3.47 -0.87 -5.86
N GLU A 15 2.79 -1.28 -6.93
CA GLU A 15 1.32 -1.28 -7.01
C GLU A 15 0.80 -2.64 -7.49
N GLU A 16 -0.20 -3.15 -6.78
CA GLU A 16 -0.90 -4.39 -7.14
C GLU A 16 -2.24 -4.03 -7.83
N TYR A 17 -2.64 -4.82 -8.82
CA TYR A 17 -3.86 -4.60 -9.61
C TYR A 17 -4.67 -5.87 -9.78
N LEU A 18 -5.98 -5.71 -9.99
CA LEU A 18 -6.87 -6.79 -10.44
C LEU A 18 -7.07 -6.76 -11.95
N LEU A 19 -7.21 -7.96 -12.52
CA LEU A 19 -7.73 -8.19 -13.86
C LEU A 19 -9.21 -8.53 -13.77
N LEU A 20 -10.06 -7.68 -14.33
CA LEU A 20 -11.51 -7.85 -14.30
C LEU A 20 -12.07 -8.19 -15.68
N ASP A 21 -13.12 -9.00 -15.69
CA ASP A 21 -13.96 -9.22 -16.85
C ASP A 21 -14.75 -7.94 -17.17
N PRO A 22 -14.66 -7.40 -18.41
CA PRO A 22 -15.31 -6.14 -18.75
C PRO A 22 -16.85 -6.21 -18.74
N ALA A 23 -17.45 -7.40 -18.88
CA ALA A 23 -18.89 -7.57 -18.91
C ALA A 23 -19.49 -7.83 -17.52
N THR A 24 -18.76 -8.56 -16.66
CA THR A 24 -19.27 -9.02 -15.36
C THR A 24 -18.62 -8.32 -14.16
N GLY A 25 -17.44 -7.71 -14.34
CA GLY A 25 -16.66 -7.11 -13.26
C GLY A 25 -16.01 -8.13 -12.31
N LEU A 26 -16.03 -9.43 -12.66
CA LEU A 26 -15.44 -10.49 -11.87
C LEU A 26 -13.94 -10.63 -12.14
N PRO A 27 -13.11 -11.02 -11.14
CA PRO A 27 -11.70 -11.31 -11.35
C PRO A 27 -11.48 -12.41 -12.40
N LEU A 28 -10.55 -12.19 -13.33
CA LEU A 28 -10.18 -13.14 -14.38
C LEU A 28 -8.74 -13.64 -14.21
N PRO A 29 -8.51 -14.97 -14.19
CA PRO A 29 -7.19 -15.55 -14.00
C PRO A 29 -6.34 -15.49 -15.28
N ARG A 30 -5.95 -14.29 -15.70
CA ARG A 30 -5.19 -14.04 -16.94
C ARG A 30 -3.87 -13.31 -16.72
N ALA A 31 -3.33 -13.34 -15.50
CA ALA A 31 -2.07 -12.64 -15.18
C ALA A 31 -0.93 -13.01 -16.14
N ASP A 32 -0.73 -14.29 -16.43
CA ASP A 32 0.34 -14.74 -17.32
C ASP A 32 0.13 -14.30 -18.79
N GLU A 33 -1.12 -14.30 -19.27
CA GLU A 33 -1.47 -13.80 -20.61
C GLU A 33 -1.17 -12.29 -20.73
N VAL A 34 -1.52 -11.50 -19.70
CA VAL A 34 -1.24 -10.06 -19.67
C VAL A 34 0.26 -9.80 -19.59
N ARG A 35 1.00 -10.54 -18.74
CA ARG A 35 2.46 -10.40 -18.62
C ARG A 35 3.17 -10.69 -19.94
N ALA A 36 2.74 -11.74 -20.64
CA ALA A 36 3.27 -12.07 -21.96
C ALA A 36 2.93 -10.99 -23.01
N ALA A 37 1.71 -10.46 -22.98
CA ALA A 37 1.26 -9.42 -23.92
C ALA A 37 1.88 -8.04 -23.67
N ALA A 38 2.28 -7.74 -22.44
CA ALA A 38 2.88 -6.46 -22.11
C ALA A 38 4.27 -6.25 -22.74
N ASP A 39 4.92 -7.32 -23.25
CA ASP A 39 6.27 -7.36 -23.87
C ASP A 39 7.22 -6.28 -23.33
N LEU A 40 7.33 -6.20 -22.00
CA LEU A 40 8.16 -5.20 -21.32
C LEU A 40 9.65 -5.52 -21.42
N ALA A 41 10.05 -6.49 -22.25
CA ALA A 41 11.42 -6.95 -22.41
C ALA A 41 12.44 -5.87 -22.90
N PRO A 42 12.07 -4.76 -23.57
CA PRO A 42 12.99 -3.65 -23.82
C PRO A 42 12.78 -2.42 -22.92
N LEU A 43 11.77 -2.43 -22.02
CA LEU A 43 11.34 -1.28 -21.22
C LEU A 43 11.28 -1.55 -19.71
N ALA A 44 11.63 -2.76 -19.29
CA ALA A 44 11.67 -3.19 -17.92
C ALA A 44 12.90 -4.09 -17.72
N GLU A 45 13.67 -3.85 -16.68
CA GLU A 45 14.48 -4.93 -16.11
C GLU A 45 13.52 -6.09 -15.74
N GLU A 46 13.98 -7.35 -15.73
CA GLU A 46 13.21 -8.60 -15.52
C GLU A 46 12.33 -8.67 -14.22
N LYS A 47 12.14 -7.55 -13.50
CA LYS A 47 11.54 -7.43 -12.18
C LYS A 47 10.40 -6.41 -12.07
N GLU A 48 10.07 -5.64 -13.12
CA GLU A 48 9.04 -4.59 -13.01
C GLU A 48 7.59 -5.11 -13.05
N VAL A 49 7.32 -6.32 -13.55
CA VAL A 49 5.96 -6.91 -13.53
C VAL A 49 6.00 -8.36 -13.06
N GLN A 50 5.37 -8.63 -11.92
CA GLN A 50 5.38 -9.91 -11.24
C GLN A 50 3.97 -10.51 -11.17
N SER A 51 3.91 -11.85 -11.12
CA SER A 51 2.67 -12.54 -10.78
C SER A 51 2.47 -12.48 -9.27
N GLU A 52 1.23 -12.22 -8.87
CA GLU A 52 0.83 -12.20 -7.46
C GLU A 52 0.28 -13.57 -7.02
N LEU A 53 -0.12 -13.72 -5.75
CA LEU A 53 -0.63 -14.98 -5.18
C LEU A 53 -1.74 -15.63 -6.04
N LEU A 54 -2.71 -14.84 -6.52
CA LEU A 54 -3.81 -15.32 -7.35
C LEU A 54 -3.61 -14.90 -8.81
N GLN A 55 -3.97 -15.77 -9.74
CA GLN A 55 -3.76 -15.56 -11.18
C GLN A 55 -4.58 -14.40 -11.79
N ALA A 56 -5.40 -13.71 -10.99
CA ALA A 56 -6.15 -12.52 -11.39
C ALA A 56 -5.48 -11.21 -10.97
N GLN A 57 -4.26 -11.26 -10.44
CA GLN A 57 -3.56 -10.10 -9.90
C GLN A 57 -2.18 -9.93 -10.54
N LEU A 58 -1.75 -8.68 -10.63
CA LEU A 58 -0.46 -8.28 -11.16
C LEU A 58 0.19 -7.28 -10.20
N GLU A 59 1.48 -7.40 -9.97
CA GLU A 59 2.28 -6.42 -9.23
C GLU A 59 3.20 -5.68 -10.21
N VAL A 60 3.34 -4.37 -10.04
CA VAL A 60 4.40 -3.58 -10.69
C VAL A 60 5.26 -2.86 -9.69
N ALA A 61 6.51 -2.58 -10.05
CA ALA A 61 7.44 -1.79 -9.26
C ALA A 61 8.12 -0.70 -10.10
N THR A 62 8.21 0.51 -9.56
CA THR A 62 9.05 1.56 -10.14
C THR A 62 10.54 1.23 -9.92
N PRO A 63 11.44 1.77 -10.75
CA PRO A 63 12.84 1.92 -10.37
C PRO A 63 13.00 2.74 -9.08
N VAL A 64 14.23 2.78 -8.57
CA VAL A 64 14.62 3.70 -7.49
C VAL A 64 14.60 5.12 -8.05
N CYS A 65 13.76 5.98 -7.47
CA CYS A 65 13.56 7.36 -7.88
C CYS A 65 14.16 8.32 -6.85
N GLU A 66 14.70 9.44 -7.33
CA GLU A 66 15.16 10.57 -6.52
C GLU A 66 14.04 11.61 -6.36
N GLU A 67 13.16 11.73 -7.36
CA GLU A 67 12.09 12.73 -7.39
C GLU A 67 10.69 12.11 -7.51
N LEU A 68 9.67 12.78 -6.94
CA LEU A 68 8.27 12.33 -7.06
C LEU A 68 7.74 12.42 -8.50
N GLU A 69 8.30 13.30 -9.32
CA GLU A 69 7.96 13.38 -10.74
C GLU A 69 8.37 12.11 -11.49
N GLU A 70 9.52 11.51 -11.16
CA GLU A 70 9.97 10.23 -11.71
C GLU A 70 9.02 9.10 -11.33
N VAL A 71 8.62 9.05 -10.05
CA VAL A 71 7.61 8.08 -9.57
C VAL A 71 6.34 8.21 -10.40
N GLY A 72 5.81 9.42 -10.57
CA GLY A 72 4.60 9.66 -11.36
C GLY A 72 4.73 9.22 -12.81
N GLY A 73 5.84 9.56 -13.46
CA GLY A 73 6.12 9.15 -14.84
C GLY A 73 6.20 7.63 -15.01
N HIS A 74 6.87 6.94 -14.09
CA HIS A 74 6.98 5.48 -14.11
C HIS A 74 5.63 4.80 -13.86
N LEU A 75 4.87 5.23 -12.85
CA LEU A 75 3.55 4.66 -12.55
C LEU A 75 2.59 4.82 -13.72
N LEU A 76 2.52 6.02 -14.32
CA LEU A 76 1.65 6.26 -15.47
C LEU A 76 2.03 5.38 -16.67
N ARG A 77 3.33 5.27 -16.98
CA ARG A 77 3.83 4.39 -18.04
C ARG A 77 3.45 2.93 -17.81
N LEU A 78 3.69 2.42 -16.60
CA LEU A 78 3.40 1.03 -16.24
C LEU A 78 1.89 0.73 -16.29
N ARG A 79 1.07 1.62 -15.72
CA ARG A 79 -0.40 1.53 -15.75
C ARG A 79 -0.94 1.51 -17.18
N LEU A 80 -0.45 2.40 -18.06
CA LEU A 80 -0.85 2.44 -19.47
C LEU A 80 -0.46 1.16 -20.22
N ALA A 81 0.78 0.69 -20.03
CA ALA A 81 1.26 -0.53 -20.69
C ALA A 81 0.47 -1.77 -20.24
N LEU A 82 0.25 -1.94 -18.93
CA LEU A 82 -0.55 -3.04 -18.40
C LEU A 82 -2.02 -2.95 -18.79
N ALA A 83 -2.61 -1.76 -18.81
CA ALA A 83 -3.99 -1.59 -19.26
C ALA A 83 -4.13 -2.02 -20.72
N ALA A 84 -3.24 -1.57 -21.62
CA ALA A 84 -3.25 -1.99 -23.02
C ALA A 84 -3.06 -3.50 -23.18
N ALA A 85 -2.15 -4.11 -22.43
CA ALA A 85 -1.93 -5.55 -22.43
C ALA A 85 -3.16 -6.32 -21.93
N ALA A 86 -3.79 -5.86 -20.84
CA ALA A 86 -5.02 -6.43 -20.30
C ALA A 86 -6.16 -6.39 -21.33
N GLU A 87 -6.34 -5.27 -22.03
CA GLU A 87 -7.35 -5.16 -23.08
C GLU A 87 -7.11 -6.12 -24.24
N SER A 88 -5.85 -6.33 -24.64
CA SER A 88 -5.49 -7.21 -25.75
C SER A 88 -5.85 -8.69 -25.51
N VAL A 89 -5.93 -9.10 -24.24
CA VAL A 89 -6.31 -10.47 -23.82
C VAL A 89 -7.74 -10.54 -23.27
N GLY A 90 -8.54 -9.49 -23.44
CA GLY A 90 -9.97 -9.48 -23.09
C GLY A 90 -10.28 -9.13 -21.62
N CYS A 91 -9.34 -8.55 -20.89
CA CYS A 91 -9.51 -8.08 -19.51
C CYS A 91 -9.60 -6.54 -19.44
N ARG A 92 -9.82 -6.04 -18.21
CA ARG A 92 -9.55 -4.66 -17.81
C ARG A 92 -8.67 -4.66 -16.57
N LEU A 93 -7.69 -3.75 -16.54
CA LEU A 93 -6.87 -3.50 -15.35
C LEU A 93 -7.66 -2.62 -14.37
N ALA A 94 -7.64 -2.96 -13.09
CA ALA A 94 -8.36 -2.24 -12.04
C ALA A 94 -7.47 -1.96 -10.82
N ALA A 95 -7.24 -0.68 -10.55
CA ALA A 95 -6.60 -0.14 -9.36
C ALA A 95 -7.62 -0.03 -8.21
N CYS A 96 -8.07 -1.18 -7.71
CA CYS A 96 -8.95 -1.29 -6.56
C CYS A 96 -8.37 -2.26 -5.53
N ALA A 97 -8.45 -1.89 -4.25
CA ALA A 97 -7.79 -2.66 -3.20
C ALA A 97 -8.55 -3.91 -2.76
N THR A 98 -9.79 -4.09 -3.23
CA THR A 98 -10.56 -5.33 -3.15
C THR A 98 -11.31 -5.54 -4.45
N ALA A 99 -11.53 -6.81 -4.84
CA ALA A 99 -12.45 -7.12 -5.92
C ALA A 99 -13.89 -6.67 -5.55
N PRO A 100 -14.53 -5.78 -6.33
CA PRO A 100 -15.87 -5.28 -6.01
C PRO A 100 -16.92 -6.40 -5.95
N ALA A 101 -16.74 -7.44 -6.77
CA ALA A 101 -17.53 -8.66 -6.77
C ALA A 101 -16.62 -9.89 -6.88
N ARG A 102 -17.13 -11.04 -6.43
CA ARG A 102 -16.41 -12.31 -6.42
C ARG A 102 -17.32 -13.42 -6.92
N SER A 103 -16.74 -14.35 -7.68
CA SER A 103 -17.44 -15.55 -8.14
C SER A 103 -17.51 -16.60 -7.02
N ARG A 104 -18.43 -17.57 -7.13
CA ARG A 104 -18.46 -18.70 -6.18
C ARG A 104 -17.24 -19.61 -6.30
N ALA A 105 -16.65 -19.71 -7.48
CA ALA A 105 -15.42 -20.46 -7.69
C ALA A 105 -14.22 -19.58 -7.29
N PRO A 106 -13.24 -20.13 -6.55
CA PRO A 106 -12.03 -19.39 -6.21
C PRO A 106 -11.19 -19.14 -7.47
N VAL A 107 -10.44 -18.05 -7.44
CA VAL A 107 -9.42 -17.77 -8.47
C VAL A 107 -8.26 -18.74 -8.25
N PRO A 108 -7.73 -19.40 -9.29
CA PRO A 108 -6.57 -20.25 -9.17
C PRO A 108 -5.36 -19.52 -8.57
N VAL A 109 -4.62 -20.24 -7.72
CA VAL A 109 -3.34 -19.80 -7.16
C VAL A 109 -2.26 -19.89 -8.24
N THR A 110 -1.37 -18.92 -8.29
CA THR A 110 -0.19 -18.94 -9.18
C THR A 110 0.69 -20.16 -8.87
N ASP A 111 1.15 -20.89 -9.90
CA ASP A 111 1.84 -22.18 -9.73
C ASP A 111 3.31 -22.02 -9.30
N GLU A 112 3.50 -21.43 -8.11
CA GLU A 112 4.79 -21.33 -7.44
C GLU A 112 4.82 -22.17 -6.17
N PRO A 113 5.94 -22.84 -5.85
CA PRO A 113 6.08 -23.61 -4.61
C PRO A 113 5.71 -22.82 -3.35
N ARG A 114 6.10 -21.54 -3.28
CA ARG A 114 5.76 -20.62 -2.18
C ARG A 114 4.25 -20.47 -2.02
N TYR A 115 3.56 -20.13 -3.09
CA TYR A 115 2.12 -19.87 -3.07
C TYR A 115 1.31 -21.14 -2.77
N ARG A 116 1.72 -22.29 -3.28
CA ARG A 116 1.13 -23.60 -2.91
C ARG A 116 1.29 -23.91 -1.43
N ALA A 117 2.44 -23.57 -0.84
CA ALA A 117 2.67 -23.76 0.58
C ALA A 117 1.79 -22.84 1.45
N ILE A 118 1.58 -21.59 1.02
CA ILE A 118 0.65 -20.64 1.67
C ILE A 118 -0.79 -21.16 1.60
N TYR A 119 -1.23 -21.62 0.42
CA TYR A 119 -2.56 -22.19 0.23
C TYR A 119 -2.79 -23.42 1.12
N ALA A 120 -1.81 -24.32 1.23
CA ALA A 120 -1.90 -25.49 2.10
C ALA A 120 -2.09 -25.13 3.59
N GLN A 121 -1.59 -23.97 4.02
CA GLN A 121 -1.72 -23.51 5.42
C GLN A 121 -3.07 -22.83 5.71
N ALA A 122 -3.57 -22.00 4.78
CA ALA A 122 -4.79 -21.21 4.99
C ALA A 122 -5.65 -21.06 3.73
N PRO A 123 -6.30 -22.15 3.24
CA PRO A 123 -7.00 -22.14 1.96
C PRO A 123 -8.04 -21.03 1.83
N GLN A 124 -8.90 -20.84 2.85
CA GLN A 124 -9.95 -19.82 2.82
C GLN A 124 -9.39 -18.39 2.83
N LEU A 125 -8.25 -18.15 3.50
CA LEU A 125 -7.63 -16.82 3.49
C LEU A 125 -7.01 -16.53 2.12
N VAL A 126 -6.42 -17.53 1.46
CA VAL A 126 -5.91 -17.38 0.09
C VAL A 126 -7.04 -17.13 -0.91
N ASP A 127 -8.13 -17.89 -0.80
CA ASP A 127 -9.32 -17.74 -1.65
C ASP A 127 -9.92 -16.33 -1.57
N GLU A 128 -9.70 -15.64 -0.45
CA GLU A 128 -10.15 -14.29 -0.15
C GLU A 128 -9.03 -13.25 -0.30
N GLN A 129 -7.83 -13.62 -0.78
CA GLN A 129 -6.70 -12.71 -1.01
C GLN A 129 -6.86 -11.91 -2.32
N LEU A 130 -8.08 -11.52 -2.68
CA LEU A 130 -8.38 -10.64 -3.81
C LEU A 130 -8.23 -9.17 -3.39
N ILE A 131 -7.09 -8.87 -2.77
CA ILE A 131 -6.76 -7.56 -2.22
C ILE A 131 -5.48 -7.01 -2.85
N ASN A 132 -5.42 -5.70 -3.04
CA ASN A 132 -4.30 -5.05 -3.72
C ASN A 132 -3.80 -3.83 -2.94
N GLY A 133 -2.51 -3.79 -2.69
CA GLY A 133 -1.82 -2.72 -1.99
C GLY A 133 -1.05 -1.77 -2.89
N MET A 134 -0.61 -0.69 -2.26
CA MET A 134 0.52 0.10 -2.70
C MET A 134 1.61 -0.03 -1.63
N HIS A 135 2.83 -0.36 -2.03
CA HIS A 135 3.98 -0.37 -1.12
C HIS A 135 4.92 0.78 -1.46
N VAL A 136 5.39 1.49 -0.44
CA VAL A 136 6.37 2.57 -0.62
C VAL A 136 7.64 2.21 0.13
N HIS A 137 8.72 2.06 -0.62
CA HIS A 137 10.07 1.89 -0.13
C HIS A 137 10.75 3.25 0.01
N VAL A 138 11.34 3.53 1.16
CA VAL A 138 12.16 4.74 1.38
C VAL A 138 13.51 4.36 1.94
N ALA A 139 14.58 4.84 1.32
CA ALA A 139 15.94 4.54 1.73
C ALA A 139 16.24 5.01 3.16
N VAL A 140 16.98 4.18 3.91
CA VAL A 140 17.47 4.50 5.25
C VAL A 140 18.97 4.27 5.36
N PRO A 141 19.70 5.05 6.19
CA PRO A 141 21.17 4.98 6.26
C PRO A 141 21.74 3.64 6.75
N SER A 142 21.02 2.95 7.64
CA SER A 142 21.43 1.65 8.18
C SER A 142 20.23 0.84 8.68
N PRO A 143 20.37 -0.48 8.90
CA PRO A 143 19.33 -1.32 9.48
C PRO A 143 18.86 -0.85 10.87
N GLU A 144 19.78 -0.37 11.72
CA GLU A 144 19.47 0.18 13.05
C GLU A 144 18.57 1.42 12.92
N VAL A 145 18.90 2.32 11.99
CA VAL A 145 18.04 3.47 11.69
C VAL A 145 16.71 3.01 11.12
N GLY A 146 16.68 1.97 10.28
CA GLY A 146 15.44 1.40 9.76
C GLY A 146 14.46 0.93 10.85
N VAL A 147 14.95 0.22 11.87
CA VAL A 147 14.14 -0.21 13.03
C VAL A 147 13.68 0.99 13.87
N ALA A 148 14.57 1.96 14.11
CA ALA A 148 14.21 3.17 14.83
C ALA A 148 13.19 4.05 14.09
N VAL A 149 13.29 4.13 12.75
CA VAL A 149 12.30 4.79 11.89
C VAL A 149 10.96 4.08 11.99
N LEU A 150 10.95 2.74 11.90
CA LEU A 150 9.74 1.94 12.01
C LEU A 150 8.97 2.24 13.31
N ASN A 151 9.68 2.29 14.44
CA ASN A 151 9.10 2.62 15.75
C ASN A 151 8.37 3.96 15.77
N ARG A 152 8.87 4.96 15.03
CA ARG A 152 8.29 6.32 14.96
C ARG A 152 7.13 6.40 13.98
N ILE A 153 7.31 5.89 12.76
CA ILE A 153 6.28 6.02 11.71
C ILE A 153 5.05 5.17 11.99
N ARG A 154 5.15 4.11 12.81
CA ARG A 154 4.03 3.21 13.13
C ARG A 154 2.80 3.96 13.63
N LEU A 155 3.01 5.08 14.33
CA LEU A 155 1.95 5.90 14.93
C LEU A 155 1.15 6.70 13.89
N TRP A 156 1.73 6.94 12.72
CA TRP A 156 1.10 7.67 11.61
C TRP A 156 0.44 6.76 10.58
N LEU A 157 0.75 5.46 10.60
CA LEU A 157 0.18 4.47 9.69
C LEU A 157 -1.37 4.42 9.70
N PRO A 158 -2.07 4.61 10.84
CA PRO A 158 -3.53 4.71 10.82
C PRO A 158 -4.04 5.89 9.97
N VAL A 159 -3.40 7.06 10.06
CA VAL A 159 -3.79 8.23 9.25
C VAL A 159 -3.54 7.94 7.78
N LEU A 160 -2.39 7.33 7.45
CA LEU A 160 -2.06 6.95 6.08
C LEU A 160 -3.06 5.93 5.50
N SER A 161 -3.43 4.89 6.27
CA SER A 161 -4.47 3.93 5.87
C SER A 161 -5.80 4.61 5.62
N ALA A 162 -6.20 5.55 6.48
CA ALA A 162 -7.44 6.30 6.31
C ALA A 162 -7.45 7.17 5.04
N MET A 163 -6.32 7.82 4.73
CA MET A 163 -6.16 8.63 3.51
C MET A 163 -6.19 7.78 2.24
N SER A 164 -5.58 6.60 2.28
CA SER A 164 -5.42 5.71 1.12
C SER A 164 -6.66 4.84 0.80
N ALA A 165 -7.66 4.81 1.68
CA ALA A 165 -8.75 3.83 1.61
C ALA A 165 -9.40 3.72 0.22
N ASN A 166 -9.38 2.51 -0.37
CA ASN A 166 -9.86 2.20 -1.73
C ASN A 166 -10.51 0.81 -1.84
N SER A 167 -11.12 0.34 -0.75
CA SER A 167 -11.75 -0.99 -0.72
C SER A 167 -13.04 -1.04 0.11
N PRO A 168 -14.08 -0.25 -0.22
CA PRO A 168 -15.32 -0.28 0.55
C PRO A 168 -16.20 -1.50 0.25
N LEU A 169 -16.05 -2.10 -0.93
CA LEU A 169 -16.89 -3.20 -1.40
C LEU A 169 -16.22 -4.56 -1.24
N TRP A 170 -17.05 -5.57 -0.95
CA TRP A 170 -16.68 -6.98 -0.92
C TRP A 170 -17.90 -7.83 -1.28
N GLU A 171 -17.73 -8.82 -2.14
CA GLU A 171 -18.82 -9.74 -2.55
C GLU A 171 -20.08 -9.00 -3.07
N GLY A 172 -19.89 -7.88 -3.78
CA GLY A 172 -20.97 -7.09 -4.36
C GLY A 172 -21.75 -6.23 -3.36
N GLN A 173 -21.25 -6.05 -2.14
CA GLN A 173 -21.89 -5.27 -1.08
C GLN A 173 -20.93 -4.25 -0.47
N ASP A 174 -21.48 -3.14 0.05
CA ASP A 174 -20.72 -2.25 0.93
C ASP A 174 -20.49 -2.93 2.28
N THR A 175 -19.23 -3.05 2.67
CA THR A 175 -18.79 -3.71 3.91
C THR A 175 -19.04 -2.85 5.16
N GLY A 176 -19.30 -1.56 4.95
CA GLY A 176 -19.25 -0.54 5.99
C GLY A 176 -17.83 -0.08 6.35
N PHE A 177 -16.77 -0.68 5.80
CA PHE A 177 -15.38 -0.24 5.99
C PHE A 177 -14.93 0.63 4.82
N ALA A 178 -14.01 1.56 5.05
CA ALA A 178 -13.36 2.32 3.98
C ALA A 178 -12.21 1.51 3.34
N SER A 179 -11.43 0.79 4.16
CA SER A 179 -10.44 -0.18 3.70
C SER A 179 -10.79 -1.58 4.22
N TRP A 180 -11.52 -2.35 3.42
CA TRP A 180 -11.77 -3.76 3.68
C TRP A 180 -10.51 -4.60 3.47
N ARG A 181 -9.59 -4.16 2.60
CA ARG A 181 -8.25 -4.76 2.46
C ARG A 181 -7.56 -4.92 3.82
N THR A 182 -7.62 -3.88 4.66
CA THR A 182 -7.02 -3.93 6.01
C THR A 182 -7.64 -5.05 6.87
N VAL A 183 -8.95 -5.27 6.76
CA VAL A 183 -9.67 -6.32 7.50
C VAL A 183 -9.28 -7.70 6.98
N VAL A 184 -9.26 -7.89 5.66
CA VAL A 184 -8.87 -9.15 5.02
C VAL A 184 -7.44 -9.52 5.41
N PHE A 185 -6.51 -8.57 5.28
CA PHE A 185 -5.10 -8.79 5.55
C PHE A 185 -4.81 -9.04 7.04
N GLY A 186 -5.56 -8.40 7.95
CA GLY A 186 -5.45 -8.57 9.40
C GLY A 186 -5.80 -9.97 9.93
N ARG A 187 -6.26 -10.89 9.07
CA ARG A 187 -6.54 -12.29 9.43
C ARG A 187 -5.32 -13.20 9.28
N TRP A 188 -4.28 -12.73 8.60
CA TRP A 188 -3.04 -13.48 8.46
C TRP A 188 -2.20 -13.45 9.75
N PRO A 189 -1.37 -14.48 10.00
CA PRO A 189 -0.47 -14.49 11.14
C PRO A 189 0.51 -13.31 11.09
N VAL A 190 0.85 -12.72 12.24
CA VAL A 190 1.85 -11.63 12.31
C VAL A 190 1.50 -10.46 11.38
N SER A 191 0.24 -10.02 11.41
CA SER A 191 -0.28 -8.91 10.62
C SER A 191 -0.66 -7.70 11.49
N GLY A 192 -0.85 -6.54 10.85
CA GLY A 192 -1.31 -5.31 11.51
C GLY A 192 -0.18 -4.33 11.84
N PRO A 193 -0.33 -3.47 12.87
CA PRO A 193 0.73 -2.53 13.24
C PRO A 193 2.03 -3.27 13.56
N PRO A 194 3.20 -2.78 13.09
CA PRO A 194 4.46 -3.30 13.57
C PRO A 194 4.58 -3.03 15.08
N PRO A 195 5.09 -3.98 15.87
CA PRO A 195 5.33 -3.76 17.28
C PRO A 195 6.47 -2.76 17.48
N ARG A 196 6.57 -2.20 18.68
CA ARG A 196 7.77 -1.46 19.09
C ARG A 196 8.93 -2.44 19.29
N PHE A 197 10.13 -2.06 18.86
CA PHE A 197 11.37 -2.79 19.12
C PHE A 197 12.31 -1.97 20.00
N ALA A 198 13.09 -2.63 20.86
CA ALA A 198 14.10 -1.92 21.65
C ALA A 198 15.25 -1.41 20.77
N ASP A 199 15.72 -2.25 19.86
CA ASP A 199 16.79 -2.00 18.91
C ASP A 199 16.75 -3.05 17.78
N LEU A 200 17.77 -3.07 16.92
CA LEU A 200 17.90 -4.04 15.84
C LEU A 200 18.02 -5.49 16.36
N ALA A 201 18.70 -5.72 17.49
CA ALA A 201 18.88 -7.06 18.03
C ALA A 201 17.54 -7.64 18.53
N ASP A 202 16.74 -6.83 19.23
CA ASP A 202 15.37 -7.21 19.63
C ASP A 202 14.49 -7.52 18.41
N PHE A 203 14.58 -6.70 17.35
CA PHE A 203 13.91 -6.99 16.08
C PHE A 203 14.31 -8.36 15.51
N GLU A 204 15.61 -8.60 15.36
CA GLU A 204 16.14 -9.84 14.77
C GLU A 204 15.79 -11.08 15.61
N ASP A 205 15.91 -11.00 16.94
CA ASP A 205 15.59 -12.10 17.84
C ASP A 205 14.10 -12.44 17.82
N ARG A 206 13.22 -11.44 17.77
CA ARG A 206 11.78 -11.65 17.67
C ARG A 206 11.38 -12.24 16.32
N VAL A 207 11.97 -11.76 15.22
CA VAL A 207 11.75 -12.36 13.89
C VAL A 207 12.27 -13.79 13.84
N ARG A 208 13.44 -14.08 14.43
CA ARG A 208 13.98 -15.44 14.54
C ARG A 208 13.05 -16.36 15.34
N GLY A 209 12.47 -15.86 16.44
CA GLY A 209 11.48 -16.60 17.22
C GLY A 209 10.21 -16.94 16.43
N LEU A 210 9.69 -15.99 15.64
CA LEU A 210 8.54 -16.22 14.77
C LEU A 210 8.82 -17.28 13.69
N LEU A 211 9.99 -17.22 13.05
CA LEU A 211 10.43 -18.24 12.08
C LEU A 211 10.58 -19.61 12.74
N ALA A 212 11.22 -19.68 13.91
CA ALA A 212 11.43 -20.92 14.66
C ALA A 212 10.11 -21.57 15.11
N SER A 213 9.06 -20.78 15.31
CA SER A 213 7.72 -21.30 15.66
C SER A 213 7.04 -22.06 14.50
N GLY A 214 7.49 -21.85 13.25
CA GLY A 214 6.86 -22.41 12.06
C GLY A 214 5.52 -21.77 11.66
N VAL A 215 5.03 -20.77 12.42
CA VAL A 215 3.82 -20.00 12.08
C VAL A 215 4.01 -19.19 10.81
N ILE A 216 5.22 -18.67 10.59
CA ILE A 216 5.65 -18.08 9.33
C ILE A 216 6.81 -18.90 8.75
N GLN A 217 6.82 -19.08 7.42
CA GLN A 217 7.84 -19.82 6.67
C GLN A 217 9.05 -18.95 6.32
N ASP A 218 8.83 -17.65 6.15
CA ASP A 218 9.88 -16.67 5.85
C ASP A 218 9.46 -15.25 6.23
N ILE A 219 10.43 -14.35 6.19
CA ILE A 219 10.29 -12.92 6.54
C ILE A 219 9.27 -12.20 5.63
N GLY A 220 9.03 -12.69 4.41
CA GLY A 220 8.01 -12.14 3.52
C GLY A 220 6.59 -12.27 4.08
N GLN A 221 6.36 -13.22 4.99
CA GLN A 221 5.08 -13.41 5.71
C GLN A 221 4.96 -12.55 6.99
N LEU A 222 5.89 -11.62 7.22
CA LEU A 222 5.66 -10.52 8.16
C LEU A 222 4.70 -9.52 7.49
N TYR A 223 3.41 -9.69 7.75
CA TYR A 223 2.33 -8.88 7.19
C TYR A 223 2.07 -7.60 7.99
N TRP A 224 3.14 -7.06 8.59
CA TRP A 224 3.07 -5.77 9.23
C TRP A 224 2.83 -4.66 8.20
N GLN A 225 2.12 -3.64 8.65
CA GLN A 225 1.74 -2.48 7.86
C GLN A 225 2.92 -1.57 7.48
N ALA A 226 4.06 -1.73 8.15
CA ALA A 226 5.35 -1.30 7.67
C ALA A 226 6.42 -2.26 8.22
N ARG A 227 7.56 -2.38 7.53
CA ARG A 227 8.68 -3.22 7.97
C ARG A 227 10.02 -2.73 7.40
N PRO A 228 11.16 -3.09 8.00
CA PRO A 228 12.44 -3.00 7.30
C PRO A 228 12.37 -3.95 6.10
N SER A 229 12.75 -3.48 4.92
CA SER A 229 12.73 -4.32 3.72
C SER A 229 13.76 -5.45 3.86
N ARG A 230 13.36 -6.65 3.46
CA ARG A 230 14.25 -7.82 3.41
C ARG A 230 15.38 -7.67 2.40
N ARG A 231 15.13 -6.92 1.32
CA ARG A 231 15.95 -6.93 0.10
C ARG A 231 16.70 -5.62 -0.12
N TYR A 232 16.09 -4.51 0.24
CA TYR A 232 16.63 -3.17 0.01
C TYR A 232 16.92 -2.48 1.33
N PRO A 233 17.91 -1.57 1.40
CA PRO A 233 18.20 -0.78 2.61
C PRO A 233 17.14 0.32 2.79
N THR A 234 15.89 -0.11 3.00
CA THR A 234 14.70 0.74 3.00
C THR A 234 13.77 0.35 4.15
N VAL A 235 12.93 1.29 4.57
CA VAL A 235 11.68 0.97 5.27
C VAL A 235 10.58 0.90 4.21
N GLU A 236 9.80 -0.18 4.27
CA GLU A 236 8.74 -0.52 3.35
C GLU A 236 7.39 -0.32 4.05
N VAL A 237 6.61 0.67 3.60
CA VAL A 237 5.27 0.97 4.12
C VAL A 237 4.23 0.30 3.22
N ARG A 238 3.40 -0.57 3.81
CA ARG A 238 2.48 -1.50 3.11
C ARG A 238 1.00 -1.34 3.48
N CYS A 239 0.72 -0.44 4.40
CA CYS A 239 -0.63 -0.14 4.87
C CYS A 239 -1.54 0.50 3.81
N PRO A 240 -1.03 1.23 2.79
CA PRO A 240 -1.90 1.80 1.78
C PRO A 240 -2.60 0.74 0.92
N ASP A 241 -3.88 1.00 0.65
CA ASP A 241 -4.59 0.40 -0.47
C ASP A 241 -3.96 0.92 -1.79
N VAL A 242 -4.04 0.16 -2.90
CA VAL A 242 -3.69 0.71 -4.23
C VAL A 242 -4.58 1.91 -4.56
N GLN A 243 -4.08 2.93 -5.27
CA GLN A 243 -4.84 4.16 -5.55
C GLN A 243 -5.46 4.17 -6.94
N LEU A 244 -6.67 4.75 -7.07
CA LEU A 244 -7.36 4.84 -8.38
C LEU A 244 -6.51 5.59 -9.40
N ARG A 245 -5.88 6.70 -9.00
CA ARG A 245 -5.09 7.56 -9.86
C ARG A 245 -3.60 7.54 -9.49
N ALA A 246 -2.74 7.70 -10.48
CA ALA A 246 -1.29 7.74 -10.26
C ALA A 246 -0.86 8.96 -9.41
N ASP A 247 -1.52 10.11 -9.56
CA ASP A 247 -1.19 11.31 -8.76
C ASP A 247 -1.52 11.13 -7.26
N GLU A 248 -2.55 10.35 -6.92
CA GLU A 248 -2.86 9.95 -5.55
C GLU A 248 -1.80 9.00 -4.98
N ALA A 249 -1.28 8.06 -5.79
CA ALA A 249 -0.15 7.22 -5.40
C ALA A 249 1.12 8.07 -5.15
N VAL A 250 1.42 9.04 -6.02
CA VAL A 250 2.54 9.97 -5.85
C VAL A 250 2.41 10.80 -4.57
N MET A 251 1.21 11.30 -4.26
CA MET A 251 0.93 12.00 -3.00
C MET A 251 1.29 11.13 -1.78
N LEU A 252 0.83 9.88 -1.75
CA LEU A 252 1.13 8.95 -0.65
C LEU A 252 2.62 8.62 -0.58
N ALA A 253 3.29 8.46 -1.72
CA ALA A 253 4.74 8.26 -1.77
C ALA A 253 5.51 9.44 -1.16
N GLY A 254 5.09 10.67 -1.48
CA GLY A 254 5.64 11.89 -0.87
C GLY A 254 5.42 11.96 0.64
N ILE A 255 4.22 11.63 1.11
CA ILE A 255 3.91 11.59 2.55
C ILE A 255 4.79 10.56 3.27
N VAL A 256 4.95 9.37 2.70
CA VAL A 256 5.81 8.32 3.27
C VAL A 256 7.28 8.74 3.27
N ARG A 257 7.77 9.36 2.18
CA ARG A 257 9.10 9.98 2.13
C ARG A 257 9.28 11.01 3.26
N GLY A 258 8.32 11.91 3.43
CA GLY A 258 8.32 12.92 4.49
C GLY A 258 8.35 12.31 5.90
N LEU A 259 7.54 11.28 6.16
CA LEU A 259 7.50 10.56 7.43
C LEU A 259 8.85 9.91 7.77
N VAL A 260 9.43 9.16 6.82
CA VAL A 260 10.71 8.48 7.01
C VAL A 260 11.84 9.49 7.19
N SER A 261 11.88 10.53 6.36
CA SER A 261 12.91 11.58 6.43
C SER A 261 12.85 12.36 7.75
N THR A 262 11.64 12.66 8.23
CA THR A 262 11.43 13.30 9.53
C THR A 262 11.91 12.38 10.66
N ALA A 263 11.54 11.10 10.62
CA ALA A 263 11.99 10.12 11.61
C ALA A 263 13.52 9.97 11.63
N VAL A 264 14.20 9.93 10.47
CA VAL A 264 15.66 9.91 10.38
C VAL A 264 16.27 11.15 11.04
N THR A 265 15.68 12.32 10.80
CA THR A 265 16.13 13.60 11.38
C THR A 265 15.96 13.62 12.90
N ASP A 266 14.81 13.17 13.40
CA ASP A 266 14.53 13.06 14.83
C ASP A 266 15.50 12.12 15.54
N ILE A 267 15.85 10.99 14.91
CA ILE A 267 16.85 10.05 15.45
C ILE A 267 18.22 10.72 15.54
N LYS A 268 18.65 11.42 14.48
CA LYS A 268 19.93 12.16 14.47
C LYS A 268 19.99 13.24 15.56
N ASN A 269 18.87 13.89 15.83
CA ASN A 269 18.76 14.96 16.83
C ASN A 269 18.56 14.43 18.27
N GLY A 270 18.37 13.12 18.45
CA GLY A 270 18.07 12.54 19.76
C GLY A 270 16.68 12.92 20.29
N THR A 271 15.74 13.28 19.42
CA THR A 271 14.34 13.52 19.78
C THR A 271 13.78 12.27 20.45
N GLU A 272 13.00 12.39 21.52
CA GLU A 272 12.39 11.23 22.17
C GLU A 272 11.42 10.50 21.23
N GLU A 273 11.33 9.17 21.33
CA GLU A 273 10.30 8.39 20.62
C GLU A 273 8.95 8.61 21.32
N PRO A 274 7.87 8.97 20.60
CA PRO A 274 6.56 9.11 21.23
C PRO A 274 6.07 7.77 21.79
N ASP A 275 5.58 7.78 23.03
CA ASP A 275 4.98 6.60 23.65
C ASP A 275 3.53 6.41 23.19
N CYS A 276 3.14 5.16 22.95
CA CYS A 276 1.79 4.78 22.57
C CYS A 276 1.54 3.32 22.95
N LEU A 277 0.47 3.10 23.72
CA LEU A 277 0.04 1.78 24.12
C LEU A 277 -0.31 0.93 22.88
N PRO A 278 0.18 -0.32 22.79
CA PRO A 278 -0.10 -1.20 21.66
C PRO A 278 -1.59 -1.38 21.35
N GLU A 279 -2.43 -1.42 22.40
CA GLU A 279 -3.89 -1.56 22.27
C GLU A 279 -4.53 -0.33 21.62
N LEU A 280 -4.02 0.86 21.91
CA LEU A 280 -4.48 2.10 21.28
C LEU A 280 -4.06 2.16 19.82
N LEU A 281 -2.84 1.73 19.49
CA LEU A 281 -2.39 1.66 18.11
C LEU A 281 -3.24 0.67 17.30
N GLN A 282 -3.52 -0.52 17.85
CA GLN A 282 -4.40 -1.50 17.21
C GLN A 282 -5.81 -0.93 16.98
N ALA A 283 -6.37 -0.23 17.97
CA ALA A 283 -7.67 0.43 17.86
C ALA A 283 -7.66 1.55 16.80
N ALA A 284 -6.59 2.34 16.72
CA ALA A 284 -6.42 3.38 15.71
C ALA A 284 -6.46 2.81 14.30
N HIS A 285 -5.76 1.70 14.05
CA HIS A 285 -5.77 1.03 12.76
C HIS A 285 -7.14 0.51 12.36
N TRP A 286 -7.85 -0.12 13.30
CA TRP A 286 -9.21 -0.58 13.04
C TRP A 286 -10.14 0.61 12.74
N GLN A 287 -10.04 1.69 13.52
CA GLN A 287 -10.84 2.90 13.33
C GLN A 287 -10.58 3.55 11.96
N ALA A 288 -9.32 3.64 11.56
CA ALA A 288 -8.91 4.15 10.25
C ALA A 288 -9.49 3.30 9.11
N ALA A 289 -9.35 1.98 9.18
CA ALA A 289 -9.92 1.07 8.19
C ALA A 289 -11.44 1.19 8.11
N ARG A 290 -12.12 1.37 9.25
CA ARG A 290 -13.58 1.47 9.33
C ARG A 290 -14.13 2.78 8.76
N HIS A 291 -13.49 3.91 9.07
CA HIS A 291 -14.08 5.23 8.81
C HIS A 291 -13.37 6.01 7.69
N GLY A 292 -12.15 5.64 7.31
CA GLY A 292 -11.37 6.46 6.39
C GLY A 292 -11.30 7.90 6.88
N LEU A 293 -11.51 8.86 5.97
CA LEU A 293 -11.57 10.29 6.29
C LEU A 293 -12.95 10.81 6.68
N SER A 294 -13.98 9.96 6.74
CA SER A 294 -15.36 10.38 7.04
C SER A 294 -15.66 10.51 8.53
N GLY A 295 -14.68 10.31 9.41
CA GLY A 295 -14.87 10.23 10.84
C GLY A 295 -13.76 10.90 11.64
N SER A 296 -13.47 10.32 12.80
CA SER A 296 -12.35 10.73 13.65
C SER A 296 -11.23 9.73 13.58
N LEU A 297 -10.00 10.20 13.75
CA LEU A 297 -8.79 9.38 13.85
C LEU A 297 -8.14 9.60 15.21
N LEU A 298 -7.19 8.72 15.57
CA LEU A 298 -6.32 8.93 16.70
C LEU A 298 -4.99 9.54 16.22
N ASP A 299 -4.54 10.57 16.92
CA ASP A 299 -3.19 11.11 16.73
C ASP A 299 -2.13 10.19 17.37
N PRO A 300 -0.82 10.43 17.13
CA PRO A 300 0.24 9.63 17.73
C PRO A 300 0.23 9.57 19.26
N ALA A 301 -0.38 10.55 19.92
CA ALA A 301 -0.54 10.61 21.37
C ALA A 301 -1.84 9.93 21.86
N GLY A 302 -2.58 9.24 20.98
CA GLY A 302 -3.82 8.55 21.28
C GLY A 302 -5.04 9.47 21.45
N ARG A 303 -4.93 10.75 21.10
CA ARG A 303 -6.05 11.71 21.19
C ARG A 303 -6.93 11.61 19.95
N ARG A 304 -8.24 11.63 20.18
CA ARG A 304 -9.23 11.65 19.11
C ARG A 304 -9.29 13.03 18.45
N LEU A 305 -9.13 13.06 17.13
CA LEU A 305 -9.22 14.26 16.28
C LEU A 305 -10.22 14.04 15.15
N SER A 306 -10.71 15.10 14.52
CA SER A 306 -11.35 14.96 13.21
C SER A 306 -10.32 14.41 12.21
N ALA A 307 -10.76 13.69 11.18
CA ALA A 307 -9.82 13.19 10.17
C ALA A 307 -9.04 14.33 9.50
N GLY A 308 -9.69 15.48 9.24
CA GLY A 308 -9.03 16.67 8.69
C GLY A 308 -7.93 17.21 9.61
N ASP A 309 -8.18 17.32 10.92
CA ASP A 309 -7.16 17.78 11.88
C ASP A 309 -6.00 16.79 12.02
N ALA A 310 -6.29 15.49 11.96
CA ALA A 310 -5.26 14.45 11.99
C ALA A 310 -4.35 14.52 10.74
N VAL A 311 -4.93 14.73 9.56
CA VAL A 311 -4.19 14.95 8.32
C VAL A 311 -3.38 16.25 8.38
N ALA A 312 -3.97 17.35 8.89
CA ALA A 312 -3.26 18.61 9.06
C ALA A 312 -2.03 18.45 9.96
N ARG A 313 -2.16 17.75 11.09
CA ARG A 313 -1.02 17.44 11.98
C ARG A 313 0.04 16.55 11.34
N LEU A 314 -0.38 15.57 10.55
CA LEU A 314 0.57 14.77 9.77
C LEU A 314 1.36 15.66 8.82
N MET A 315 0.69 16.56 8.09
CA MET A 315 1.33 17.49 7.16
C MET A 315 2.28 18.47 7.87
N GLU A 316 1.86 19.05 8.99
CA GLU A 316 2.72 19.90 9.84
C GLU A 316 3.96 19.14 10.34
N HIS A 317 3.80 17.87 10.71
CA HIS A 317 4.91 17.05 11.19
C HIS A 317 5.97 16.79 10.12
N ILE A 318 5.55 16.57 8.86
CA ILE A 318 6.46 16.22 7.76
C ILE A 318 6.86 17.42 6.88
N GLU A 319 6.30 18.60 7.13
CA GLU A 319 6.52 19.81 6.33
C GLU A 319 8.01 20.12 6.10
N PRO A 320 8.88 20.17 7.13
CA PRO A 320 10.30 20.46 6.92
C PRO A 320 10.99 19.45 5.99
N ALA A 321 10.62 18.18 6.06
CA ALA A 321 11.16 17.14 5.20
C ALA A 321 10.67 17.28 3.75
N LEU A 322 9.39 17.62 3.56
CA LEU A 322 8.83 17.86 2.24
C LEU A 322 9.41 19.13 1.59
N GLU A 323 9.68 20.18 2.37
CA GLU A 323 10.36 21.38 1.86
C GLU A 323 11.78 21.07 1.43
N ALA A 324 12.54 20.34 2.24
CA ALA A 324 13.91 19.94 1.93
C ALA A 324 14.01 19.07 0.67
N ALA A 325 12.98 18.24 0.41
CA ALA A 325 12.87 17.40 -0.78
C ALA A 325 12.23 18.10 -1.99
N GLY A 326 11.73 19.34 -1.86
CA GLY A 326 11.03 20.05 -2.94
C GLY A 326 9.59 19.60 -3.19
N ASP A 327 9.06 18.67 -2.39
CA ASP A 327 7.74 18.03 -2.57
C ASP A 327 6.57 18.83 -2.04
N PHE A 328 6.82 19.75 -1.11
CA PHE A 328 5.79 20.33 -0.24
C PHE A 328 4.59 20.87 -1.03
N ARG A 329 4.83 21.60 -2.13
CA ARG A 329 3.78 22.17 -2.96
C ARG A 329 2.94 21.08 -3.65
N GLN A 330 3.60 20.08 -4.23
CA GLN A 330 2.92 19.01 -4.97
C GLN A 330 2.04 18.18 -4.04
N VAL A 331 2.62 17.71 -2.92
CA VAL A 331 1.94 16.87 -1.94
C VAL A 331 0.77 17.63 -1.30
N THR A 332 0.98 18.86 -0.83
CA THR A 332 -0.07 19.65 -0.16
C THR A 332 -1.24 19.95 -1.10
N SER A 333 -0.97 20.25 -2.37
CA SER A 333 -2.02 20.45 -3.39
C SER A 333 -2.89 19.20 -3.57
N LEU A 334 -2.28 18.02 -3.60
CA LEU A 334 -2.97 16.74 -3.72
C LEU A 334 -3.74 16.38 -2.44
N VAL A 335 -3.19 16.66 -1.26
CA VAL A 335 -3.89 16.48 0.03
C VAL A 335 -5.13 17.37 0.12
N HIS A 336 -5.05 18.64 -0.29
CA HIS A 336 -6.23 19.51 -0.35
C HIS A 336 -7.30 18.98 -1.31
N ARG A 337 -6.89 18.38 -2.43
CA ARG A 337 -7.81 17.75 -3.37
C ARG A 337 -8.50 16.54 -2.74
N LEU A 338 -7.74 15.65 -2.08
CA LEU A 338 -8.25 14.49 -1.35
C LEU A 338 -9.30 14.91 -0.31
N LEU A 339 -8.99 15.91 0.52
CA LEU A 339 -9.92 16.39 1.56
C LEU A 339 -11.21 16.99 0.98
N ARG A 340 -11.15 17.56 -0.24
CA ARG A 340 -12.32 18.13 -0.91
C ARG A 340 -13.16 17.09 -1.65
N GLN A 341 -12.51 16.10 -2.28
CA GLN A 341 -13.16 15.12 -3.16
C GLN A 341 -13.52 13.81 -2.45
N GLY A 342 -12.93 13.57 -1.28
CA GLY A 342 -13.03 12.29 -0.59
C GLY A 342 -11.98 11.29 -1.07
N THR A 343 -11.91 10.17 -0.36
CA THR A 343 -11.02 9.04 -0.68
C THR A 343 -11.50 8.28 -1.93
N PRO A 344 -10.65 7.44 -2.53
CA PRO A 344 -11.11 6.45 -3.50
C PRO A 344 -12.31 5.61 -3.04
N ALA A 345 -12.38 5.24 -1.76
CA ALA A 345 -13.52 4.54 -1.19
C ALA A 345 -14.82 5.34 -1.24
N ASP A 346 -14.77 6.66 -1.01
CA ASP A 346 -15.95 7.53 -1.09
C ASP A 346 -16.48 7.60 -2.53
N ARG A 347 -15.58 7.70 -3.51
CA ARG A 347 -15.94 7.66 -4.95
C ARG A 347 -16.52 6.32 -5.37
N GLN A 348 -15.97 5.20 -4.89
CA GLN A 348 -16.54 3.87 -5.14
C GLN A 348 -17.94 3.74 -4.55
N ARG A 349 -18.20 4.24 -3.33
CA ARG A 349 -19.55 4.23 -2.75
C ARG A 349 -20.54 5.08 -3.53
N GLN A 350 -20.10 6.25 -4.02
CA GLN A 350 -20.93 7.08 -4.87
C GLN A 350 -21.30 6.33 -6.16
N ALA A 351 -20.32 5.76 -6.88
CA ALA A 351 -20.57 4.97 -8.08
C ALA A 351 -21.49 3.77 -7.79
N PHE A 352 -21.31 3.09 -6.66
CA PHE A 352 -22.16 1.98 -6.24
C PHE A 352 -23.62 2.42 -6.02
N ALA A 353 -23.84 3.58 -5.40
CA ALA A 353 -25.19 4.12 -5.21
C ALA A 353 -25.86 4.52 -6.53
N GLU A 354 -25.08 4.95 -7.53
CA GLU A 354 -25.57 5.39 -8.83
C GLU A 354 -25.88 4.23 -9.80
N GLY A 355 -25.06 3.16 -9.79
CA GLY A 355 -25.19 2.07 -10.77
C GLY A 355 -24.70 0.71 -10.32
N GLY A 356 -24.58 0.49 -9.00
CA GLY A 356 -24.17 -0.79 -8.42
C GLY A 356 -22.74 -1.18 -8.80
N VAL A 357 -22.47 -2.49 -8.77
CA VAL A 357 -21.13 -3.04 -9.08
C VAL A 357 -20.64 -2.61 -10.47
N ALA A 358 -21.52 -2.53 -11.47
CA ALA A 358 -21.13 -2.17 -12.84
C ALA A 358 -20.54 -0.74 -12.90
N ALA A 359 -21.14 0.22 -12.20
CA ALA A 359 -20.62 1.58 -12.13
C ALA A 359 -19.28 1.65 -11.37
N VAL A 360 -19.10 0.83 -10.32
CA VAL A 360 -17.82 0.71 -9.62
C VAL A 360 -16.75 0.11 -10.53
N THR A 361 -17.05 -0.97 -11.24
CA THR A 361 -16.13 -1.58 -12.23
C THR A 361 -15.71 -0.55 -13.28
N ALA A 362 -16.66 0.24 -13.80
CA ALA A 362 -16.36 1.31 -14.75
C ALA A 362 -15.43 2.39 -14.15
N LEU A 363 -15.69 2.82 -12.91
CA LEU A 363 -14.84 3.78 -12.20
C LEU A 363 -13.41 3.22 -12.01
N VAL A 364 -13.28 2.04 -11.41
CA VAL A 364 -11.96 1.51 -11.02
C VAL A 364 -11.11 1.15 -12.23
N THR A 365 -11.71 0.72 -13.33
CA THR A 365 -10.98 0.45 -14.59
C THR A 365 -10.69 1.72 -15.38
N GLY A 366 -11.62 2.69 -15.38
CA GLY A 366 -11.48 3.94 -16.13
C GLY A 366 -10.44 4.90 -15.56
N GLU A 367 -10.35 5.03 -14.22
CA GLU A 367 -9.36 5.90 -13.58
C GLU A 367 -7.95 5.29 -13.55
N THR A 368 -7.83 3.95 -13.62
CA THR A 368 -6.54 3.24 -13.48
C THR A 368 -5.46 3.76 -14.41
N ALA A 369 -5.82 3.99 -15.67
CA ALA A 369 -4.92 4.46 -16.73
C ALA A 369 -5.23 5.90 -17.18
N ALA A 370 -6.00 6.65 -16.38
CA ALA A 370 -6.25 8.06 -16.63
C ALA A 370 -4.98 8.89 -16.33
N PRO A 371 -4.69 9.93 -17.13
CA PRO A 371 -3.53 10.80 -16.94
C PRO A 371 -3.61 11.71 -15.71
#